data_AF-A0A9D2U2H7-F1
#
_entry.id   AF-A0A9D2U2H7-F1
#
_cell.length_a   1.000
_cell.length_b   1.000
_cell.length_c   1.000
_cell.angle_alpha   90.00
_cell.angle_beta   90.00
_cell.angle_gamma   90.00
#
_symmetry.space_group_name_H-M   'P 1'
#
loop_
_entity.id
_entity.type
_entity.pdbx_description
1 polymer ?
#
loop_
_entity_poly.entity_id
_entity_poly.type
_entity_poly.pdbx_seq_one_letter_code
_entity_poly.pdbx_strand_id
1 'polypeptide(L)'
;MAQKREKEEKQITDMLCAAEVQLEALPFTVKGRKTSGSAGVIRAYSMTGEEQMDSLDTIVNSASPDLMGGEENTVDWLLHKLIDGKLAEKGEDRTFNQKICGELAGRNAPVISEEEECISKIRCPRGKAVLTRGYGLCDYVIHAVGTRLQPKEETEDPVGNPDEGCGRLRQENYQFGHAKGPAETCTSSCIQLLESCYHEIVRLIRQYPDIRHVAVPIIGSGNYGVDFEIAARIAVSAAGNALMEWKYSDEESFETSRIEKIVFFVMPGKTVRSGENRCGAEEREPKKQIDLLKEIFEEYKDIYYRPDHRGRRDRGCRGHQVVFQDSFTAQRQYYNEIVQNDENRGYFAIAKLFRRGLVKSRMFFGLVSNKVKDSLGKQDWQKRRTAVECITLAKLLFPIMGIFLVRYCPCASRMPWSLVLSFLIFYLMADTVTYLLSLIMMADIQKPSANIIRSLLLLLFNYIEVSLDMAYFYYVYGEGSSGTGVLLKEAVAFGVLGQGADEAVTAAVPDMIMEYANTGLKFFFLTVVFGYLVQHMRQRKFKGE
;
A
#
# COMPACT_ATOMS: atom_id res chain seq x y z
N MET A 1 -18.93 -34.38 26.54
CA MET A 1 -18.87 -32.96 26.14
C MET A 1 -17.83 -32.19 26.95
N ALA A 2 -17.81 -32.28 28.29
CA ALA A 2 -16.78 -31.64 29.13
C ALA A 2 -15.34 -32.01 28.72
N GLN A 3 -15.02 -33.29 28.50
CA GLN A 3 -13.69 -33.72 28.03
C GLN A 3 -13.31 -33.24 26.62
N LYS A 4 -14.29 -32.96 25.75
CA LYS A 4 -14.02 -32.38 24.42
C LYS A 4 -13.79 -30.87 24.53
N ARG A 5 -14.51 -30.19 25.43
CA ARG A 5 -14.31 -28.78 25.78
C ARG A 5 -12.99 -28.55 26.53
N GLU A 6 -12.63 -29.39 27.49
CA GLU A 6 -11.31 -29.36 28.15
C GLU A 6 -10.18 -29.64 27.16
N LYS A 7 -10.39 -30.53 26.18
CA LYS A 7 -9.37 -30.79 25.16
C LYS A 7 -9.24 -29.64 24.16
N GLU A 8 -10.33 -28.92 23.87
CA GLU A 8 -10.35 -27.75 22.99
C GLU A 8 -9.89 -26.46 23.71
N GLU A 9 -10.28 -26.24 24.97
CA GLU A 9 -9.72 -25.22 25.86
C GLU A 9 -8.27 -25.51 26.13
N LYS A 10 -7.87 -26.75 26.45
CA LYS A 10 -6.45 -27.10 26.55
C LYS A 10 -5.76 -26.94 25.21
N GLN A 11 -6.37 -27.21 24.07
CA GLN A 11 -5.75 -26.94 22.76
C GLN A 11 -5.64 -25.44 22.43
N ILE A 12 -6.48 -24.59 23.03
CA ILE A 12 -6.48 -23.14 22.84
C ILE A 12 -5.63 -22.42 23.87
N THR A 13 -5.71 -22.79 25.15
CA THR A 13 -4.76 -22.46 26.19
C THR A 13 -3.40 -23.04 25.81
N ASP A 14 -3.25 -24.21 25.21
CA ASP A 14 -1.98 -24.68 24.63
C ASP A 14 -1.68 -23.94 23.30
N MET A 15 -2.61 -23.36 22.55
CA MET A 15 -2.27 -22.47 21.41
C MET A 15 -1.85 -21.06 21.87
N LEU A 16 -2.41 -20.55 22.96
CA LEU A 16 -2.16 -19.24 23.57
C LEU A 16 -0.99 -19.32 24.58
N CYS A 17 -0.72 -20.49 25.16
CA CYS A 17 0.39 -20.81 26.07
C CYS A 17 1.53 -21.55 25.37
N ALA A 18 1.33 -22.35 24.31
CA ALA A 18 2.44 -22.71 23.38
C ALA A 18 2.78 -21.56 22.42
N ALA A 19 2.03 -20.45 22.51
CA ALA A 19 2.50 -19.12 22.16
C ALA A 19 3.35 -18.48 23.29
N GLU A 20 3.95 -19.26 24.20
CA GLU A 20 5.21 -18.89 24.87
C GLU A 20 6.34 -18.82 23.85
N VAL A 21 6.26 -17.77 23.04
CA VAL A 21 7.40 -16.95 22.75
C VAL A 21 7.15 -15.72 23.61
N GLN A 22 7.89 -15.60 24.73
CA GLN A 22 8.03 -14.32 25.38
C GLN A 22 8.52 -13.32 24.34
N LEU A 23 7.57 -12.55 23.83
CA LEU A 23 7.83 -11.35 23.08
C LEU A 23 8.07 -10.33 24.19
N GLU A 24 9.29 -10.27 24.74
CA GLU A 24 9.65 -9.13 25.58
C GLU A 24 9.38 -7.87 24.75
N ALA A 25 8.59 -6.99 25.35
CA ALA A 25 8.01 -5.82 24.71
C ALA A 25 9.06 -5.08 23.90
N LEU A 26 8.75 -4.84 22.63
CA LEU A 26 9.38 -3.74 21.94
C LEU A 26 8.86 -2.46 22.58
N PRO A 27 9.72 -1.62 23.17
CA PRO A 27 9.26 -0.36 23.68
C PRO A 27 8.87 0.55 22.50
N PHE A 28 7.57 0.70 22.27
CA PHE A 28 7.02 2.05 22.19
C PHE A 28 7.03 2.65 23.62
N THR A 29 8.19 2.67 24.31
CA THR A 29 8.27 3.39 25.57
C THR A 29 8.39 4.85 25.26
N VAL A 30 7.26 5.52 25.40
CA VAL A 30 7.29 6.87 25.85
C VAL A 30 7.25 6.84 27.38
N LYS A 31 8.45 6.75 27.95
CA LYS A 31 8.84 7.52 29.14
C LYS A 31 10.26 7.18 29.56
N GLY A 32 11.00 8.24 29.85
CA GLY A 32 12.24 8.17 30.60
C GLY A 32 11.99 7.60 32.00
N ARG A 33 12.36 6.35 32.21
CA ARG A 33 12.88 5.90 33.50
C ARG A 33 14.09 5.03 33.23
N LYS A 34 15.23 5.47 33.76
CA LYS A 34 16.51 4.76 33.72
C LYS A 34 16.33 3.40 34.42
N THR A 35 16.24 2.33 33.66
CA THR A 35 16.69 1.01 34.12
C THR A 35 18.09 0.81 33.54
N SER A 36 19.09 0.71 34.42
CA SER A 36 20.48 0.46 34.02
C SER A 36 20.60 -0.98 33.55
N GLY A 37 20.75 -1.17 32.24
CA GLY A 37 21.00 -2.47 31.62
C GLY A 37 20.07 -2.73 30.43
N SER A 38 20.26 -2.03 29.30
CA SER A 38 19.53 -2.33 28.06
C SER A 38 20.53 -2.55 26.92
N ALA A 39 20.99 -3.80 26.79
CA ALA A 39 21.67 -4.33 25.61
C ALA A 39 20.63 -4.83 24.61
N GLY A 40 20.91 -4.77 23.29
CA GLY A 40 20.01 -5.23 22.21
C GLY A 40 18.61 -4.64 22.38
N VAL A 41 17.48 -5.15 21.91
CA VAL A 41 17.12 -6.49 21.48
C VAL A 41 15.81 -6.29 20.73
N ILE A 42 15.73 -6.77 19.50
CA ILE A 42 14.51 -7.42 19.01
C ILE A 42 15.04 -8.73 18.48
N ARG A 43 14.56 -9.82 19.06
CA ARG A 43 14.93 -11.15 18.65
C ARG A 43 13.68 -11.92 18.31
N ALA A 44 13.89 -12.74 17.31
CA ALA A 44 12.94 -13.65 16.73
C ALA A 44 13.12 -15.03 17.34
N TYR A 45 12.14 -15.59 18.05
CA TYR A 45 12.24 -16.97 18.57
C TYR A 45 11.03 -17.86 18.28
N SER A 46 11.27 -19.16 18.46
CA SER A 46 10.46 -20.33 18.14
C SER A 46 10.51 -21.24 19.37
N MET A 47 9.34 -21.49 19.98
CA MET A 47 8.91 -22.62 20.80
C MET A 47 10.01 -23.44 21.51
N THR A 48 10.38 -23.03 22.73
CA THR A 48 10.78 -23.90 23.87
C THR A 48 11.04 -23.01 25.10
N GLY A 49 10.16 -23.03 26.11
CA GLY A 49 10.48 -22.53 27.46
C GLY A 49 9.33 -21.83 28.21
N GLU A 50 9.05 -22.33 29.41
CA GLU A 50 8.08 -21.85 30.42
C GLU A 50 8.41 -20.45 30.95
N GLU A 51 7.66 -19.39 30.62
CA GLU A 51 7.50 -18.16 31.43
C GLU A 51 6.21 -17.36 31.07
N GLN A 52 5.38 -17.08 32.10
CA GLN A 52 4.07 -16.39 32.09
C GLN A 52 4.03 -15.04 31.37
N MET A 53 2.99 -14.85 30.54
CA MET A 53 2.69 -13.59 29.82
C MET A 53 1.81 -12.65 30.65
N ASP A 54 2.09 -11.34 30.63
CA ASP A 54 1.12 -10.30 31.00
C ASP A 54 -0.11 -10.40 30.06
N SER A 55 -1.33 -10.25 30.61
CA SER A 55 -2.59 -10.49 29.90
C SER A 55 -2.77 -9.57 28.68
N LEU A 56 -2.99 -10.14 27.48
CA LEU A 56 -3.45 -9.38 26.31
C LEU A 56 -4.80 -8.73 26.62
N ASP A 57 -4.92 -7.42 26.41
CA ASP A 57 -6.19 -6.71 26.60
C ASP A 57 -7.01 -6.63 25.31
N THR A 58 -6.38 -6.69 24.13
CA THR A 58 -7.07 -6.49 22.86
C THR A 58 -6.64 -7.51 21.82
N ILE A 59 -7.62 -8.11 21.13
CA ILE A 59 -7.37 -9.04 20.01
C ILE A 59 -8.05 -8.50 18.75
N VAL A 60 -7.32 -8.49 17.63
CA VAL A 60 -7.88 -8.15 16.32
C VAL A 60 -8.46 -9.41 15.68
N ASN A 61 -9.70 -9.31 15.24
CA ASN A 61 -10.37 -10.31 14.43
C ASN A 61 -10.23 -9.97 12.93
N SER A 62 -9.79 -10.94 12.12
CA SER A 62 -9.86 -10.88 10.65
C SER A 62 -11.25 -11.34 10.19
N ALA A 63 -12.22 -10.43 10.26
CA ALA A 63 -13.64 -10.73 10.17
C ALA A 63 -14.21 -10.67 8.74
N SER A 64 -15.39 -11.28 8.54
CA SER A 64 -16.28 -11.03 7.41
C SER A 64 -17.08 -9.72 7.55
N PRO A 65 -17.59 -9.13 6.45
CA PRO A 65 -18.33 -7.86 6.51
C PRO A 65 -19.57 -7.83 7.43
N ASP A 66 -20.17 -9.00 7.67
CA ASP A 66 -21.34 -9.16 8.53
C ASP A 66 -21.00 -9.29 10.02
N LEU A 67 -19.73 -9.62 10.36
CA LEU A 67 -19.23 -9.85 11.72
C LEU A 67 -19.91 -11.01 12.47
N MET A 68 -20.46 -12.00 11.75
CA MET A 68 -21.24 -13.10 12.35
C MET A 68 -20.43 -14.39 12.52
N GLY A 69 -19.10 -14.29 12.45
CA GLY A 69 -18.17 -15.42 12.51
C GLY A 69 -17.79 -15.94 11.12
N GLY A 70 -16.75 -16.78 11.10
CA GLY A 70 -16.16 -17.31 9.87
C GLY A 70 -16.29 -18.82 9.69
N GLU A 71 -15.66 -19.31 8.63
CA GLU A 71 -15.50 -20.74 8.37
C GLU A 71 -14.66 -21.41 9.46
N GLU A 72 -14.87 -22.71 9.68
CA GLU A 72 -14.15 -23.47 10.70
C GLU A 72 -12.62 -23.39 10.50
N ASN A 73 -11.88 -23.20 11.60
CA ASN A 73 -10.42 -23.02 11.62
C ASN A 73 -9.91 -21.67 11.07
N THR A 74 -10.79 -20.68 10.90
CA THR A 74 -10.37 -19.28 10.72
C THR A 74 -10.19 -18.59 12.08
N VAL A 75 -9.44 -17.48 12.10
CA VAL A 75 -9.30 -16.63 13.30
C VAL A 75 -10.67 -16.17 13.80
N ASP A 76 -11.53 -15.77 12.87
CA ASP A 76 -12.88 -15.28 13.15
C ASP A 76 -13.74 -16.34 13.85
N TRP A 77 -13.82 -17.53 13.28
CA TRP A 77 -14.52 -18.66 13.90
C TRP A 77 -14.00 -18.99 15.29
N LEU A 78 -12.68 -19.03 15.46
CA LEU A 78 -12.06 -19.37 16.74
C LEU A 78 -12.39 -18.34 17.83
N LEU A 79 -12.32 -17.05 17.49
CA LEU A 79 -12.65 -15.97 18.42
C LEU A 79 -14.12 -16.02 18.84
N HIS A 80 -15.04 -16.22 17.91
CA HIS A 80 -16.46 -16.34 18.22
C HIS A 80 -16.71 -17.52 19.18
N LYS A 81 -16.17 -18.69 18.86
CA LYS A 81 -16.31 -19.89 19.69
C LYS A 81 -15.75 -19.70 21.11
N LEU A 82 -14.62 -19.01 21.24
CA LEU A 82 -14.00 -18.76 22.54
C LEU A 82 -14.81 -17.81 23.41
N ILE A 83 -15.29 -16.73 22.81
CA ILE A 83 -16.08 -15.74 23.53
C ILE A 83 -17.43 -16.33 23.93
N ASP A 84 -18.07 -17.11 23.07
CA ASP A 84 -19.28 -17.87 23.42
C ASP A 84 -19.04 -18.83 24.59
N GLY A 85 -17.86 -19.49 24.63
CA GLY A 85 -17.45 -20.31 25.77
C GLY A 85 -17.39 -19.51 27.08
N LYS A 86 -16.78 -18.32 27.05
CA LYS A 86 -16.66 -17.44 28.23
C LYS A 86 -17.99 -16.82 28.66
N LEU A 87 -18.88 -16.53 27.73
CA LEU A 87 -20.25 -16.10 28.03
C LEU A 87 -21.04 -17.22 28.70
N ALA A 88 -20.94 -18.45 28.20
CA ALA A 88 -21.59 -19.61 28.78
C ALA A 88 -21.07 -19.94 30.20
N GLU A 89 -19.76 -19.82 30.45
CA GLU A 89 -19.16 -19.97 31.80
C GLU A 89 -19.76 -18.98 32.82
N LYS A 90 -20.12 -17.77 32.37
CA LYS A 90 -20.74 -16.73 33.19
C LYS A 90 -22.26 -16.88 33.32
N GLY A 91 -22.86 -17.91 32.71
CA GLY A 91 -24.30 -18.11 32.68
C GLY A 91 -25.04 -17.08 31.84
N GLU A 92 -24.39 -16.47 30.84
CA GLU A 92 -25.06 -15.58 29.90
C GLU A 92 -25.72 -16.39 28.77
N ASP A 93 -27.01 -16.16 28.53
CA ASP A 93 -27.78 -16.85 27.48
C ASP A 93 -27.54 -16.29 26.06
N ARG A 94 -26.73 -15.23 25.94
CA ARG A 94 -26.50 -14.54 24.66
C ARG A 94 -25.20 -15.00 24.00
N THR A 95 -25.26 -15.20 22.70
CA THR A 95 -24.07 -15.47 21.86
C THR A 95 -23.29 -14.18 21.58
N PHE A 96 -22.02 -14.32 21.21
CA PHE A 96 -21.17 -13.22 20.80
C PHE A 96 -21.74 -12.49 19.58
N ASN A 97 -22.38 -13.21 18.65
CA ASN A 97 -23.09 -12.59 17.53
C ASN A 97 -24.18 -11.63 18.01
N GLN A 98 -24.99 -12.03 18.99
CA GLN A 98 -26.03 -11.18 19.57
C GLN A 98 -25.42 -9.98 20.31
N LYS A 99 -24.28 -10.17 21.01
CA LYS A 99 -23.53 -9.08 21.65
C LYS A 99 -23.03 -8.04 20.65
N ILE A 100 -22.41 -8.49 19.54
CA ILE A 100 -21.96 -7.62 18.44
C ILE A 100 -23.16 -6.87 17.84
N CYS A 101 -24.26 -7.57 17.54
CA CYS A 101 -25.49 -6.95 17.03
C CYS A 101 -25.97 -5.83 18.00
N GLY A 102 -25.94 -6.08 19.31
CA GLY A 102 -26.35 -5.11 20.33
C GLY A 102 -25.43 -3.90 20.48
N GLU A 103 -24.11 -4.09 20.45
CA GLU A 103 -23.14 -2.99 20.59
C GLU A 103 -23.10 -2.06 19.37
N LEU A 104 -23.29 -2.63 18.17
CA LEU A 104 -23.20 -1.89 16.91
C LEU A 104 -24.56 -1.37 16.42
N ALA A 105 -25.65 -1.69 17.12
CA ALA A 105 -26.95 -1.08 16.87
C ALA A 105 -26.88 0.43 17.19
N GLY A 106 -27.18 1.28 16.19
CA GLY A 106 -27.23 2.73 16.42
C GLY A 106 -28.26 3.10 17.48
N ARG A 107 -28.07 4.23 18.18
CA ARG A 107 -28.92 4.70 19.30
C ARG A 107 -30.43 4.81 18.99
N ASN A 108 -30.83 4.75 17.72
CA ASN A 108 -32.22 4.86 17.24
C ASN A 108 -32.71 3.62 16.47
N ALA A 109 -32.02 2.47 16.56
CA ALA A 109 -32.52 1.23 15.97
C ALA A 109 -33.71 0.71 16.81
N PRO A 110 -34.82 0.25 16.20
CA PRO A 110 -35.91 -0.35 16.94
C PRO A 110 -35.38 -1.53 17.77
N VAL A 111 -35.99 -1.76 18.94
CA VAL A 111 -35.78 -3.00 19.71
C VAL A 111 -36.39 -4.13 18.87
N ILE A 112 -35.57 -4.72 18.01
CA ILE A 112 -35.93 -5.80 17.11
C ILE A 112 -35.93 -7.11 17.90
N SER A 113 -36.92 -7.96 17.66
CA SER A 113 -37.08 -9.30 18.24
C SER A 113 -35.84 -10.16 18.04
N GLU A 114 -35.43 -10.87 19.10
CA GLU A 114 -34.08 -11.42 19.33
C GLU A 114 -33.60 -12.54 18.37
N GLU A 115 -34.41 -12.98 17.38
CA GLU A 115 -34.14 -14.23 16.64
C GLU A 115 -34.05 -14.12 15.12
N GLU A 116 -34.68 -13.15 14.45
CA GLU A 116 -34.82 -13.19 12.97
C GLU A 116 -33.94 -12.19 12.17
N GLU A 117 -33.33 -11.18 12.81
CA GLU A 117 -32.65 -10.09 12.05
C GLU A 117 -31.12 -9.97 12.23
N CYS A 118 -30.43 -10.89 12.94
CA CYS A 118 -28.97 -11.00 12.83
C CYS A 118 -28.52 -11.69 11.51
N ILE A 119 -29.37 -11.71 10.48
CA ILE A 119 -29.05 -12.23 9.14
C ILE A 119 -28.29 -11.16 8.31
N SER A 120 -27.14 -11.56 7.75
CA SER A 120 -26.33 -10.99 6.63
C SER A 120 -26.30 -9.47 6.34
N LYS A 121 -26.57 -8.59 7.30
CA LYS A 121 -26.30 -7.15 7.13
C LYS A 121 -24.80 -6.86 7.21
N ILE A 122 -24.30 -6.04 6.28
CA ILE A 122 -22.94 -5.51 6.36
C ILE A 122 -22.85 -4.57 7.58
N ARG A 123 -22.09 -4.98 8.59
CA ARG A 123 -21.83 -4.21 9.82
C ARG A 123 -20.49 -3.48 9.76
N CYS A 124 -19.52 -4.04 9.04
CA CYS A 124 -18.24 -3.40 8.79
C CYS A 124 -17.86 -3.58 7.31
N PRO A 125 -17.73 -2.49 6.53
CA PRO A 125 -17.31 -2.61 5.14
C PRO A 125 -15.83 -2.99 5.05
N ARG A 126 -15.41 -3.51 3.88
CA ARG A 126 -14.00 -3.85 3.62
C ARG A 126 -13.10 -2.63 3.79
N GLY A 127 -11.90 -2.84 4.32
CA GLY A 127 -10.94 -1.78 4.63
C GLY A 127 -11.26 -0.98 5.89
N LYS A 128 -12.30 -1.36 6.65
CA LYS A 128 -12.66 -0.73 7.92
C LYS A 128 -12.48 -1.68 9.10
N ALA A 129 -12.47 -1.07 10.28
CA ALA A 129 -12.48 -1.79 11.55
C ALA A 129 -13.49 -1.18 12.53
N VAL A 130 -14.11 -2.04 13.35
CA VAL A 130 -14.98 -1.66 14.46
C VAL A 130 -14.50 -2.33 15.74
N LEU A 131 -14.85 -1.78 16.90
CA LEU A 131 -14.43 -2.29 18.21
C LEU A 131 -15.66 -2.78 18.98
N THR A 132 -15.51 -3.93 19.64
CA THR A 132 -16.48 -4.47 20.59
C THR A 132 -15.78 -4.94 21.87
N ARG A 133 -16.54 -5.31 22.90
CA ARG A 133 -15.97 -5.95 24.10
C ARG A 133 -15.53 -7.39 23.83
N GLY A 134 -14.50 -7.85 24.53
CA GLY A 134 -14.04 -9.25 24.48
C GLY A 134 -14.70 -10.20 25.48
N TYR A 135 -15.66 -9.72 26.26
CA TYR A 135 -16.58 -10.50 27.10
C TYR A 135 -15.92 -11.50 28.08
N GLY A 136 -14.68 -11.25 28.50
CA GLY A 136 -13.94 -12.10 29.44
C GLY A 136 -12.87 -12.96 28.79
N LEU A 137 -12.76 -12.97 27.47
CA LEU A 137 -11.54 -13.43 26.79
C LEU A 137 -10.44 -12.37 26.87
N CYS A 138 -10.81 -11.12 26.59
CA CYS A 138 -9.98 -9.92 26.66
C CYS A 138 -10.90 -8.70 26.91
N ASP A 139 -10.33 -7.51 27.03
CA ASP A 139 -11.10 -6.27 27.21
C ASP A 139 -11.82 -5.91 25.91
N TYR A 140 -11.10 -5.94 24.79
CA TYR A 140 -11.61 -5.52 23.48
C TYR A 140 -11.33 -6.49 22.34
N VAL A 141 -12.24 -6.53 21.37
CA VAL A 141 -12.04 -7.16 20.06
C VAL A 141 -12.16 -6.10 18.98
N ILE A 142 -11.13 -5.95 18.16
CA ILE A 142 -11.16 -5.08 16.98
C ILE A 142 -11.45 -5.93 15.76
N HIS A 143 -12.63 -5.79 15.17
CA HIS A 143 -13.03 -6.52 13.96
C HIS A 143 -12.62 -5.74 12.71
N ALA A 144 -11.60 -6.22 12.01
CA ALA A 144 -11.10 -5.63 10.78
C ALA A 144 -11.45 -6.51 9.57
N VAL A 145 -11.98 -5.89 8.51
CA VAL A 145 -12.50 -6.62 7.34
C VAL A 145 -11.59 -6.43 6.14
N GLY A 146 -10.80 -7.45 5.82
CA GLY A 146 -9.87 -7.44 4.68
C GLY A 146 -10.52 -7.52 3.30
N THR A 147 -9.69 -7.70 2.27
CA THR A 147 -10.14 -7.94 0.88
C THR A 147 -10.03 -9.42 0.52
N ARG A 148 -10.95 -9.92 -0.32
CA ARG A 148 -10.96 -11.32 -0.80
C ARG A 148 -10.53 -11.35 -2.27
N LEU A 149 -9.53 -12.16 -2.60
CA LEU A 149 -9.21 -12.56 -3.97
C LEU A 149 -10.06 -13.79 -4.28
N GLN A 150 -10.98 -13.66 -5.25
CA GLN A 150 -11.69 -14.83 -5.78
C GLN A 150 -10.79 -15.46 -6.86
N PRO A 151 -10.49 -16.76 -6.80
CA PRO A 151 -9.93 -17.43 -7.97
C PRO A 151 -10.96 -17.31 -9.10
N LYS A 152 -10.52 -17.00 -10.32
CA LYS A 152 -11.37 -17.20 -11.48
C LYS A 152 -11.79 -18.66 -11.51
N GLU A 153 -13.10 -18.91 -11.44
CA GLU A 153 -13.65 -20.18 -11.87
C GLU A 153 -13.12 -20.44 -13.28
N GLU A 154 -12.36 -21.52 -13.44
CA GLU A 154 -12.11 -22.05 -14.78
C GLU A 154 -13.49 -22.29 -15.38
N THR A 155 -13.78 -21.59 -16.49
CA THR A 155 -15.00 -21.80 -17.27
C THR A 155 -15.08 -23.28 -17.60
N GLU A 156 -15.93 -24.00 -16.88
CA GLU A 156 -16.31 -25.36 -17.24
C GLU A 156 -16.98 -25.31 -18.62
N ASP A 157 -16.46 -26.11 -19.54
CA ASP A 157 -17.05 -26.33 -20.86
C ASP A 157 -18.51 -26.75 -20.71
N PRO A 158 -19.44 -26.28 -21.58
CA PRO A 158 -20.86 -26.48 -21.38
C PRO A 158 -21.30 -27.83 -21.96
N VAL A 159 -21.33 -28.90 -21.17
CA VAL A 159 -22.11 -30.11 -21.53
C VAL A 159 -22.63 -30.81 -20.27
N GLY A 160 -23.95 -30.75 -20.01
CA GLY A 160 -24.62 -31.72 -19.13
C GLY A 160 -25.93 -31.27 -18.47
N ASN A 161 -27.04 -31.51 -19.17
CA ASN A 161 -28.46 -31.64 -18.75
C ASN A 161 -29.07 -30.78 -17.60
N PRO A 162 -30.16 -30.04 -17.88
CA PRO A 162 -30.92 -29.31 -16.88
C PRO A 162 -32.07 -30.16 -16.34
N ASP A 163 -31.81 -31.04 -15.38
CA ASP A 163 -32.87 -31.66 -14.57
C ASP A 163 -32.25 -32.27 -13.31
N GLU A 164 -32.03 -31.44 -12.29
CA GLU A 164 -32.10 -31.84 -10.88
C GLU A 164 -32.08 -30.58 -9.98
N GLY A 165 -33.02 -30.52 -9.04
CA GLY A 165 -33.39 -29.33 -8.29
C GLY A 165 -32.35 -28.84 -7.28
N CYS A 166 -32.55 -27.57 -6.89
CA CYS A 166 -31.98 -26.84 -5.75
C CYS A 166 -31.02 -27.67 -4.85
N GLY A 167 -29.76 -27.75 -5.26
CA GLY A 167 -28.70 -28.48 -4.57
C GLY A 167 -27.65 -27.51 -4.04
N ARG A 168 -27.32 -27.68 -2.75
CA ARG A 168 -26.23 -27.03 -2.01
C ARG A 168 -24.99 -26.84 -2.92
N LEU A 169 -24.51 -25.60 -3.02
CA LEU A 169 -23.17 -25.32 -3.54
C LEU A 169 -22.16 -26.11 -2.70
N ARG A 170 -21.70 -27.20 -3.28
CA ARG A 170 -20.74 -28.14 -2.72
C ARG A 170 -19.36 -27.47 -2.76
N GLN A 171 -19.05 -26.66 -1.74
CA GLN A 171 -17.69 -26.26 -1.38
C GLN A 171 -16.97 -27.47 -0.76
N GLU A 172 -16.68 -28.49 -1.55
CA GLU A 172 -15.77 -29.57 -1.15
C GLU A 172 -14.64 -29.61 -2.16
N ASN A 173 -13.43 -29.32 -1.67
CA ASN A 173 -12.10 -29.37 -2.31
C ASN A 173 -11.36 -28.02 -2.36
N TYR A 174 -11.28 -27.32 -1.22
CA TYR A 174 -10.13 -26.44 -0.95
C TYR A 174 -8.93 -27.31 -0.54
N GLN A 175 -8.32 -27.92 -1.56
CA GLN A 175 -7.04 -28.60 -1.41
C GLN A 175 -5.98 -27.50 -1.35
N PHE A 176 -5.44 -27.28 -0.14
CA PHE A 176 -4.25 -26.46 0.12
C PHE A 176 -3.07 -27.10 -0.64
N GLY A 177 -2.93 -26.71 -1.89
CA GLY A 177 -1.86 -27.11 -2.78
C GLY A 177 -1.47 -25.87 -3.55
N HIS A 178 -0.16 -25.62 -3.65
CA HIS A 178 0.41 -24.58 -4.50
C HIS A 178 -0.16 -24.66 -5.92
N ALA A 179 -1.21 -23.89 -6.20
CA ALA A 179 -1.55 -23.54 -7.56
C ALA A 179 -0.50 -22.54 -8.02
N LYS A 180 0.57 -23.06 -8.66
CA LYS A 180 1.33 -22.31 -9.67
C LYS A 180 0.42 -22.07 -10.88
N GLY A 181 -0.68 -21.35 -10.68
CA GLY A 181 -1.34 -20.58 -11.73
C GLY A 181 -0.55 -19.28 -11.95
N PRO A 182 -0.76 -18.55 -13.06
CA PRO A 182 -0.16 -17.23 -13.22
C PRO A 182 -0.61 -16.37 -12.04
N ALA A 183 0.31 -16.10 -11.11
CA ALA A 183 0.04 -15.43 -9.84
C ALA A 183 -0.96 -14.29 -10.05
N GLU A 184 -2.18 -14.44 -9.54
CA GLU A 184 -3.13 -13.33 -9.45
C GLU A 184 -2.58 -12.36 -8.42
N THR A 185 -1.65 -11.52 -8.88
CA THR A 185 -1.03 -10.48 -8.06
C THR A 185 -2.13 -9.52 -7.61
N CYS A 186 -2.27 -9.34 -6.29
CA CYS A 186 -3.19 -8.39 -5.66
C CYS A 186 -3.13 -7.02 -6.35
N THR A 187 -4.31 -6.50 -6.73
CA THR A 187 -4.45 -5.20 -7.38
C THR A 187 -4.14 -4.04 -6.43
N SER A 188 -3.94 -2.84 -6.96
CA SER A 188 -3.68 -1.66 -6.13
C SER A 188 -4.81 -1.34 -5.14
N SER A 189 -6.07 -1.59 -5.50
CA SER A 189 -7.23 -1.44 -4.61
C SER A 189 -7.24 -2.50 -3.51
N CYS A 190 -6.87 -3.74 -3.84
CA CYS A 190 -6.69 -4.84 -2.88
C CYS A 190 -5.65 -4.45 -1.80
N ILE A 191 -4.49 -3.91 -2.21
CA ILE A 191 -3.47 -3.41 -1.27
C ILE A 191 -4.01 -2.26 -0.41
N GLN A 192 -4.66 -1.26 -1.02
CA GLN A 192 -5.18 -0.10 -0.31
C GLN A 192 -6.22 -0.49 0.76
N LEU A 193 -7.08 -1.47 0.47
CA LEU A 193 -8.04 -1.99 1.44
C LEU A 193 -7.36 -2.68 2.62
N LEU A 194 -6.33 -3.49 2.37
CA LEU A 194 -5.57 -4.13 3.44
C LEU A 194 -4.79 -3.11 4.28
N GLU A 195 -4.11 -2.16 3.66
CA GLU A 195 -3.45 -1.05 4.37
C GLU A 195 -4.45 -0.30 5.25
N SER A 196 -5.63 0.02 4.71
CA SER A 196 -6.71 0.71 5.45
C SER A 196 -7.14 -0.06 6.70
N CYS A 197 -7.17 -1.40 6.68
CA CYS A 197 -7.48 -2.19 7.87
C CYS A 197 -6.50 -1.89 9.02
N TYR A 198 -5.19 -1.87 8.75
CA TYR A 198 -4.18 -1.60 9.77
C TYR A 198 -4.19 -0.14 10.23
N HIS A 199 -4.46 0.82 9.33
CA HIS A 199 -4.67 2.22 9.72
C HIS A 199 -5.89 2.39 10.63
N GLU A 200 -6.99 1.67 10.36
CA GLU A 200 -8.20 1.71 11.19
C GLU A 200 -8.01 1.03 12.55
N ILE A 201 -7.20 -0.04 12.63
CA ILE A 201 -6.79 -0.63 13.90
C ILE A 201 -6.03 0.39 14.75
N VAL A 202 -5.02 1.06 14.19
CA VAL A 202 -4.26 2.10 14.91
C VAL A 202 -5.14 3.31 15.26
N ARG A 203 -6.10 3.66 14.41
CA ARG A 203 -7.10 4.70 14.72
C ARG A 203 -7.92 4.32 15.96
N LEU A 204 -8.36 3.07 16.07
CA LEU A 204 -9.10 2.59 17.25
C LEU A 204 -8.20 2.57 18.49
N ILE A 205 -6.95 2.10 18.38
CA ILE A 205 -5.97 2.16 19.49
C ILE A 205 -5.81 3.61 19.99
N ARG A 206 -5.71 4.58 19.09
CA ARG A 206 -5.62 6.01 19.44
C ARG A 206 -6.89 6.52 20.15
N GLN A 207 -8.07 6.01 19.79
CA GLN A 207 -9.35 6.44 20.35
C GLN A 207 -9.64 5.85 21.74
N TYR A 208 -9.09 4.68 22.04
CA TYR A 208 -9.31 3.95 23.29
C TYR A 208 -7.98 3.85 24.08
N PRO A 209 -7.66 4.85 24.91
CA PRO A 209 -6.34 5.01 25.54
C PRO A 209 -6.02 3.98 26.63
N ASP A 210 -6.98 3.14 26.99
CA ASP A 210 -6.85 2.01 27.90
C ASP A 210 -6.22 0.78 27.24
N ILE A 211 -6.21 0.69 25.91
CA ILE A 211 -5.54 -0.38 25.15
C ILE A 211 -4.02 -0.31 25.32
N ARG A 212 -3.39 -1.42 25.73
CA ARG A 212 -1.94 -1.53 25.95
C ARG A 212 -1.29 -2.65 25.17
N HIS A 213 -1.95 -3.80 25.05
CA HIS A 213 -1.39 -5.00 24.43
C HIS A 213 -2.34 -5.57 23.38
N VAL A 214 -1.97 -5.39 22.10
CA VAL A 214 -2.81 -5.75 20.96
C VAL A 214 -2.22 -6.92 20.20
N ALA A 215 -3.00 -7.98 19.98
CA ALA A 215 -2.66 -9.09 19.09
C ALA A 215 -3.33 -8.93 17.72
N VAL A 216 -2.56 -9.00 16.63
CA VAL A 216 -2.99 -8.72 15.25
C VAL A 216 -2.68 -9.92 14.33
N PRO A 217 -3.68 -10.52 13.65
CA PRO A 217 -3.42 -11.55 12.66
C PRO A 217 -2.91 -10.93 11.35
N ILE A 218 -2.36 -11.76 10.46
CA ILE A 218 -2.06 -11.33 9.08
C ILE A 218 -3.37 -11.35 8.27
N ILE A 219 -4.04 -10.19 8.25
CA ILE A 219 -5.35 -10.02 7.59
C ILE A 219 -5.22 -10.28 6.08
N GLY A 220 -6.10 -11.11 5.55
CA GLY A 220 -6.19 -11.44 4.11
C GLY A 220 -5.45 -12.71 3.69
N SER A 221 -4.48 -13.21 4.48
CA SER A 221 -3.61 -14.34 4.09
C SER A 221 -4.18 -15.74 4.35
N GLY A 222 -5.48 -15.84 4.65
CA GLY A 222 -6.18 -17.10 4.91
C GLY A 222 -7.14 -17.45 3.78
N ASN A 223 -8.40 -17.72 4.13
CA ASN A 223 -9.49 -17.99 3.18
C ASN A 223 -9.84 -16.81 2.24
N TYR A 224 -9.15 -15.67 2.40
CA TYR A 224 -9.27 -14.50 1.54
C TYR A 224 -8.27 -14.51 0.36
N GLY A 225 -7.36 -15.49 0.33
CA GLY A 225 -6.56 -15.83 -0.85
C GLY A 225 -5.38 -14.90 -1.16
N VAL A 226 -5.06 -13.94 -0.28
CA VAL A 226 -3.89 -13.07 -0.47
C VAL A 226 -2.63 -13.85 -0.10
N ASP A 227 -1.61 -13.76 -0.95
CA ASP A 227 -0.31 -14.38 -0.65
C ASP A 227 0.24 -13.88 0.70
N PHE A 228 0.74 -14.81 1.51
CA PHE A 228 1.19 -14.52 2.87
C PHE A 228 2.34 -13.51 2.91
N GLU A 229 3.32 -13.59 2.00
CA GLU A 229 4.44 -12.63 1.98
C GLU A 229 3.93 -11.23 1.67
N ILE A 230 3.05 -11.09 0.68
CA ILE A 230 2.46 -9.80 0.32
C ILE A 230 1.63 -9.24 1.49
N ALA A 231 0.79 -10.06 2.10
CA ALA A 231 -0.04 -9.65 3.24
C ALA A 231 0.81 -9.27 4.47
N ALA A 232 1.88 -10.01 4.76
CA ALA A 232 2.84 -9.72 5.83
C ALA A 232 3.57 -8.40 5.60
N ARG A 233 4.06 -8.14 4.38
CA ARG A 233 4.68 -6.86 4.02
C ARG A 233 3.72 -5.70 4.19
N ILE A 234 2.45 -5.86 3.79
CA ILE A 234 1.39 -4.86 4.01
C ILE A 234 1.14 -4.66 5.51
N ALA A 235 1.02 -5.74 6.29
CA ALA A 235 0.73 -5.69 7.72
C ALA A 235 1.77 -4.86 8.49
N VAL A 236 3.05 -5.21 8.33
CA VAL A 236 4.14 -4.54 9.05
C VAL A 236 4.34 -3.11 8.55
N SER A 237 4.25 -2.87 7.23
CA SER A 237 4.42 -1.54 6.67
C SER A 237 3.25 -0.60 7.01
N ALA A 238 2.00 -1.04 6.88
CA ALA A 238 0.83 -0.21 7.14
C ALA A 238 0.64 0.10 8.63
N ALA A 239 0.80 -0.90 9.51
CA ALA A 239 0.71 -0.65 10.95
C ALA A 239 1.83 0.30 11.43
N GLY A 240 3.07 0.06 10.99
CA GLY A 240 4.20 0.94 11.31
C GLY A 240 4.00 2.36 10.77
N ASN A 241 3.57 2.50 9.51
CA ASN A 241 3.27 3.80 8.92
C ASN A 241 2.14 4.54 9.65
N ALA A 242 1.09 3.85 10.07
CA ALA A 242 -0.01 4.45 10.83
C ALA A 242 0.44 4.96 12.21
N LEU A 243 1.33 4.22 12.90
CA LEU A 243 1.93 4.67 14.16
C LEU A 243 2.84 5.88 13.95
N MET A 244 3.64 5.90 12.88
CA MET A 244 4.47 7.05 12.52
C MET A 244 3.62 8.28 12.19
N GLU A 245 2.52 8.11 11.46
CA GLU A 245 1.57 9.18 11.17
C GLU A 245 0.94 9.74 12.44
N TRP A 246 0.51 8.87 13.36
CA TRP A 246 0.00 9.31 14.65
C TRP A 246 1.06 10.15 15.39
N LYS A 247 2.28 9.61 15.56
CA LYS A 247 3.40 10.33 16.20
C LYS A 247 3.69 11.68 15.57
N TYR A 248 3.65 11.80 14.24
CA TYR A 248 3.87 13.07 13.57
C TYR A 248 2.72 14.05 13.68
N SER A 249 1.49 13.54 13.67
CA SER A 249 0.28 14.37 13.73
C SER A 249 0.07 14.95 15.12
N ASP A 250 0.43 14.20 16.16
CA ASP A 250 0.11 14.49 17.54
C ASP A 250 1.09 13.73 18.45
N GLU A 251 2.29 14.28 18.57
CA GLU A 251 3.38 13.68 19.33
C GLU A 251 3.01 13.53 20.81
N GLU A 252 2.36 14.52 21.41
CA GLU A 252 1.92 14.48 22.81
C GLU A 252 0.89 13.36 23.07
N SER A 253 -0.11 13.19 22.20
CA SER A 253 -1.06 12.08 22.31
C SER A 253 -0.38 10.72 22.17
N PHE A 254 0.54 10.59 21.21
CA PHE A 254 1.31 9.36 21.04
C PHE A 254 2.17 9.09 22.28
N GLU A 255 2.79 10.13 22.82
CA GLU A 255 3.65 10.10 23.99
C GLU A 255 2.94 9.78 25.32
N THR A 256 1.69 10.17 25.42
CA THR A 256 0.85 9.93 26.61
C THR A 256 0.01 8.67 26.51
N SER A 257 -0.01 8.02 25.34
CA SER A 257 -0.73 6.76 25.13
C SER A 257 -0.18 5.63 25.99
N ARG A 258 -1.03 4.66 26.32
CA ARG A 258 -0.66 3.47 27.10
C ARG A 258 -0.31 2.27 26.22
N ILE A 259 -0.20 2.45 24.91
CA ILE A 259 0.15 1.37 24.00
C ILE A 259 1.58 0.92 24.30
N GLU A 260 1.72 -0.31 24.77
CA GLU A 260 3.01 -0.89 25.13
C GLU A 260 3.47 -1.90 24.07
N LYS A 261 2.53 -2.66 23.49
CA LYS A 261 2.87 -3.79 22.62
C LYS A 261 1.83 -4.05 21.52
N ILE A 262 2.31 -4.26 20.30
CA ILE A 262 1.54 -4.79 19.18
C ILE A 262 2.23 -6.07 18.71
N VAL A 263 1.50 -7.18 18.68
CA VAL A 263 2.00 -8.51 18.37
C VAL A 263 1.35 -9.01 17.08
N PHE A 264 2.15 -9.33 16.06
CA PHE A 264 1.66 -10.07 14.90
C PHE A 264 1.67 -11.56 15.20
N PHE A 265 0.55 -12.24 14.96
CA PHE A 265 0.44 -13.69 15.15
C PHE A 265 -0.01 -14.40 13.86
N VAL A 266 0.37 -15.67 13.76
CA VAL A 266 0.08 -16.54 12.62
C VAL A 266 -0.61 -17.80 13.14
N MET A 267 -1.74 -18.16 12.55
CA MET A 267 -2.43 -19.40 12.89
C MET A 267 -1.67 -20.60 12.28
N PRO A 268 -1.43 -21.67 13.05
CA PRO A 268 -0.88 -22.90 12.49
C PRO A 268 -1.89 -23.51 11.49
N GLY A 269 -1.41 -23.88 10.30
CA GLY A 269 -2.22 -24.54 9.27
C GLY A 269 -2.66 -25.94 9.66
N LYS A 270 -3.65 -26.50 8.95
CA LYS A 270 -4.09 -27.90 9.16
C LYS A 270 -2.95 -28.86 8.84
N THR A 271 -2.61 -29.75 9.78
CA THR A 271 -1.88 -30.98 9.47
C THR A 271 -2.81 -31.90 8.67
N VAL A 272 -2.55 -32.03 7.37
CA VAL A 272 -3.12 -33.13 6.60
C VAL A 272 -2.45 -34.40 7.12
N ARG A 273 -3.16 -35.19 7.93
CA ARG A 273 -2.77 -36.56 8.23
C ARG A 273 -2.81 -37.37 6.94
N SER A 274 -1.76 -37.28 6.14
CA SER A 274 -1.51 -38.27 5.09
C SER A 274 -1.10 -39.56 5.81
N GLY A 275 -1.80 -40.65 5.49
CA GLY A 275 -1.58 -41.96 6.08
C GLY A 275 -0.10 -42.37 6.08
N GLU A 276 0.28 -43.01 7.19
CA GLU A 276 1.45 -43.87 7.38
C GLU A 276 2.67 -43.61 6.46
N ASN A 277 3.55 -42.69 6.86
CA ASN A 277 4.95 -43.02 7.21
C ASN A 277 5.81 -41.76 7.48
N ARG A 278 6.27 -41.68 8.74
CA ARG A 278 7.48 -41.03 9.29
C ARG A 278 7.92 -39.63 8.81
N CYS A 279 7.81 -38.71 9.78
CA CYS A 279 8.86 -37.82 10.30
C CYS A 279 9.38 -36.68 9.40
N GLY A 280 8.91 -35.45 9.67
CA GLY A 280 9.73 -34.23 9.51
C GLY A 280 9.10 -33.02 8.81
N ALA A 281 7.80 -33.02 8.48
CA ALA A 281 7.21 -31.97 7.63
C ALA A 281 6.19 -31.04 8.33
N GLU A 282 5.60 -31.44 9.46
CA GLU A 282 4.34 -30.86 9.96
C GLU A 282 4.47 -29.56 10.78
N GLU A 283 5.66 -29.24 11.30
CA GLU A 283 5.93 -28.04 12.12
C GLU A 283 6.61 -26.90 11.33
N ARG A 284 6.99 -27.15 10.06
CA ARG A 284 7.84 -26.25 9.27
C ARG A 284 7.11 -25.03 8.69
N GLU A 285 5.82 -25.11 8.45
CA GLU A 285 5.06 -24.07 7.74
C GLU A 285 4.77 -22.81 8.57
N PRO A 286 4.18 -22.90 9.79
CA PRO A 286 4.01 -21.71 10.64
C PRO A 286 5.34 -21.09 11.04
N LYS A 287 6.38 -21.92 11.26
CA LYS A 287 7.73 -21.44 11.56
C LYS A 287 8.31 -20.61 10.41
N LYS A 288 8.17 -21.06 9.15
CA LYS A 288 8.59 -20.29 7.97
C LYS A 288 7.85 -18.96 7.84
N GLN A 289 6.53 -18.95 8.08
CA GLN A 289 5.71 -17.74 8.04
C GLN A 289 6.12 -16.73 9.12
N ILE A 290 6.40 -17.23 10.32
CA ILE A 290 6.93 -16.43 11.43
C ILE A 290 8.32 -15.88 11.08
N ASP A 291 9.23 -16.72 10.58
CA ASP A 291 10.59 -16.32 10.20
C ASP A 291 10.59 -15.26 9.09
N LEU A 292 9.68 -15.38 8.13
CA LEU A 292 9.46 -14.36 7.10
C LEU A 292 8.96 -13.03 7.69
N LEU A 293 8.00 -13.06 8.63
CA LEU A 293 7.54 -11.84 9.32
C LEU A 293 8.68 -11.14 10.05
N LYS A 294 9.56 -11.92 10.68
CA LYS A 294 10.74 -11.41 11.40
C LYS A 294 11.75 -10.78 10.44
N GLU A 295 12.00 -11.42 9.30
CA GLU A 295 12.86 -10.88 8.25
C GLU A 295 12.32 -9.53 7.73
N ILE A 296 11.02 -9.47 7.40
CA ILE A 296 10.35 -8.24 6.96
C ILE A 296 10.44 -7.16 8.04
N PHE A 297 10.28 -7.51 9.31
CA PHE A 297 10.37 -6.56 10.39
C PHE A 297 11.79 -5.99 10.55
N GLU A 298 12.82 -6.84 10.57
CA GLU A 298 14.22 -6.39 10.67
C GLU A 298 14.62 -5.53 9.45
N GLU A 299 14.07 -5.82 8.26
CA GLU A 299 14.25 -5.01 7.06
C GLU A 299 13.74 -3.56 7.26
N TYR A 300 12.61 -3.38 7.94
CA TYR A 300 11.94 -2.08 8.09
C TYR A 300 12.33 -1.31 9.35
N LYS A 301 12.83 -2.01 10.37
CA LYS A 301 13.15 -1.46 11.70
C LYS A 301 14.04 -0.23 11.65
N ASP A 302 15.15 -0.27 10.90
CA ASP A 302 16.09 0.85 10.84
C ASP A 302 15.48 2.11 10.20
N ILE A 303 14.43 1.96 9.40
CA ILE A 303 13.70 3.06 8.78
C ILE A 303 12.82 3.74 9.84
N TYR A 304 12.08 2.95 10.63
CA TYR A 304 11.25 3.47 11.72
C TYR A 304 12.04 4.01 12.91
N TYR A 305 13.26 3.51 13.16
CA TYR A 305 14.04 3.81 14.37
C TYR A 305 15.39 4.51 14.11
N ARG A 306 15.50 5.22 12.99
CA ARG A 306 16.74 5.82 12.48
C ARG A 306 17.65 6.41 13.59
N PRO A 307 18.83 5.81 13.86
CA PRO A 307 19.76 6.33 14.86
C PRO A 307 20.45 7.61 14.37
N ASP A 308 20.83 8.51 15.29
CA ASP A 308 21.65 9.69 14.96
C ASP A 308 23.07 9.28 14.53
N HIS A 309 23.77 10.15 13.80
CA HIS A 309 25.11 9.97 13.24
C HIS A 309 26.19 9.58 14.28
N ARG A 310 25.91 9.74 15.59
CA ARG A 310 26.78 9.32 16.69
C ARG A 310 26.34 8.04 17.41
N GLY A 311 25.37 7.29 16.86
CA GLY A 311 24.86 6.05 17.45
C GLY A 311 24.09 6.26 18.76
N ARG A 312 23.75 7.51 19.13
CA ARG A 312 22.89 7.82 20.27
C ARG A 312 21.44 7.95 19.81
N ARG A 313 20.51 7.58 20.70
CA ARG A 313 19.08 7.95 20.59
C ARG A 313 18.99 9.48 20.69
N ASP A 314 18.98 10.15 19.54
CA ASP A 314 18.70 11.58 19.49
C ASP A 314 17.19 11.79 19.51
N ARG A 315 16.72 12.64 20.42
CA ARG A 315 15.31 13.02 20.51
C ARG A 315 14.86 13.84 19.29
N GLY A 316 15.80 14.34 18.47
CA GLY A 316 15.51 15.12 17.27
C GLY A 316 15.32 14.31 15.98
N CYS A 317 15.84 13.08 15.89
CA CYS A 317 15.78 12.27 14.67
C CYS A 317 14.47 11.49 14.59
N ARG A 318 13.53 12.01 13.82
CA ARG A 318 12.28 11.33 13.50
C ARG A 318 12.59 10.17 12.55
N GLY A 319 12.26 8.93 12.95
CA GLY A 319 12.21 7.79 12.03
C GLY A 319 11.23 8.03 10.89
N HIS A 320 11.23 7.26 9.82
CA HIS A 320 10.48 7.52 8.59
C HIS A 320 9.41 6.47 8.30
N GLN A 321 8.54 6.75 7.32
CA GLN A 321 7.60 5.76 6.76
C GLN A 321 8.30 4.80 5.78
N VAL A 322 7.74 3.60 5.67
CA VAL A 322 8.21 2.51 4.79
C VAL A 322 7.35 2.40 3.54
N VAL A 323 7.98 2.14 2.41
CA VAL A 323 7.34 1.72 1.16
C VAL A 323 7.81 0.31 0.82
N PHE A 324 6.92 -0.67 0.93
CA PHE A 324 7.26 -2.07 0.69
C PHE A 324 7.37 -2.44 -0.80
N GLN A 325 6.81 -1.63 -1.69
CA GLN A 325 6.74 -1.93 -3.12
C GLN A 325 7.75 -1.15 -3.93
N ASP A 326 8.42 -1.81 -4.86
CA ASP A 326 9.22 -1.13 -5.87
C ASP A 326 8.37 -0.50 -6.97
N SER A 327 8.96 0.45 -7.70
CA SER A 327 8.24 1.23 -8.70
C SER A 327 7.66 0.37 -9.82
N PHE A 328 8.41 -0.65 -10.25
CA PHE A 328 7.95 -1.58 -11.28
C PHE A 328 6.79 -2.45 -10.79
N THR A 329 6.88 -2.93 -9.56
CA THR A 329 5.81 -3.71 -8.93
C THR A 329 4.53 -2.89 -8.81
N ALA A 330 4.63 -1.63 -8.39
CA ALA A 330 3.50 -0.71 -8.32
C ALA A 330 2.87 -0.45 -9.70
N GLN A 331 3.68 -0.19 -10.74
CA GLN A 331 3.17 0.00 -12.11
C GLN A 331 2.47 -1.25 -12.66
N ARG A 332 3.01 -2.44 -12.37
CA ARG A 332 2.35 -3.70 -12.74
C ARG A 332 1.00 -3.87 -12.05
N GLN A 333 0.89 -3.48 -10.78
CA GLN A 333 -0.37 -3.52 -10.04
C GLN A 333 -1.39 -2.51 -10.57
N TYR A 334 -0.96 -1.31 -10.99
CA TYR A 334 -1.83 -0.35 -11.67
C TYR A 334 -2.32 -0.89 -13.02
N TYR A 335 -1.46 -1.57 -13.77
CA TYR A 335 -1.87 -2.24 -15.00
C TYR A 335 -2.94 -3.31 -14.74
N ASN A 336 -2.74 -4.14 -13.70
CA ASN A 336 -3.70 -5.18 -13.33
C ASN A 336 -5.03 -4.59 -12.85
N GLU A 337 -4.99 -3.50 -12.07
CA GLU A 337 -6.18 -2.74 -11.67
C GLU A 337 -6.99 -2.30 -12.90
N ILE A 338 -6.31 -1.71 -13.89
CA ILE A 338 -6.94 -1.26 -15.13
C ILE A 338 -7.50 -2.44 -15.93
N VAL A 339 -6.82 -3.58 -15.95
CA VAL A 339 -7.29 -4.74 -16.69
C VAL A 339 -8.58 -5.30 -16.08
N GLN A 340 -8.63 -5.39 -14.76
CA GLN A 340 -9.70 -6.06 -14.01
C GLN A 340 -10.88 -5.13 -13.70
N ASN A 341 -10.63 -3.86 -13.33
CA ASN A 341 -11.63 -3.01 -12.67
C ASN A 341 -12.08 -1.79 -13.50
N ASP A 342 -11.43 -1.46 -14.62
CA ASP A 342 -11.80 -0.25 -15.40
C ASP A 342 -13.22 -0.33 -15.97
N GLU A 343 -13.68 -1.52 -16.40
CA GLU A 343 -15.05 -1.70 -16.90
C GLU A 343 -16.08 -1.43 -15.80
N ASN A 344 -15.83 -1.91 -14.58
CA ASN A 344 -16.67 -1.66 -13.41
C ASN A 344 -16.69 -0.18 -13.01
N ARG A 345 -15.65 0.58 -13.34
CA ARG A 345 -15.55 2.04 -13.09
C ARG A 345 -16.15 2.89 -14.23
N GLY A 346 -16.67 2.28 -15.29
CA GLY A 346 -17.22 2.98 -16.45
C GLY A 346 -16.19 3.38 -17.52
N TYR A 347 -14.97 2.86 -17.45
CA TYR A 347 -13.95 3.04 -18.48
C TYR A 347 -13.98 1.85 -19.46
N PHE A 348 -14.58 2.06 -20.64
CA PHE A 348 -14.85 0.98 -21.60
C PHE A 348 -13.73 0.77 -22.62
N ALA A 349 -13.82 1.36 -23.82
CA ALA A 349 -12.93 1.06 -24.94
C ALA A 349 -11.72 2.01 -25.01
N ILE A 350 -11.95 3.26 -25.40
CA ILE A 350 -10.87 4.25 -25.65
C ILE A 350 -10.14 4.58 -24.35
N ALA A 351 -10.88 4.86 -23.27
CA ALA A 351 -10.28 5.20 -21.98
C ALA A 351 -9.40 4.09 -21.42
N LYS A 352 -9.87 2.83 -21.52
CA LYS A 352 -9.12 1.65 -21.06
C LYS A 352 -7.88 1.39 -21.92
N LEU A 353 -7.99 1.49 -23.25
CA LEU A 353 -6.84 1.38 -24.17
C LEU A 353 -5.79 2.44 -23.84
N PHE A 354 -6.23 3.69 -23.66
CA PHE A 354 -5.36 4.81 -23.36
C PHE A 354 -4.66 4.65 -22.00
N ARG A 355 -5.40 4.31 -20.94
CA ARG A 355 -4.83 4.04 -19.59
C ARG A 355 -3.83 2.89 -19.62
N ARG A 356 -4.13 1.79 -20.33
CA ARG A 356 -3.20 0.67 -20.54
C ARG A 356 -1.93 1.10 -21.28
N GLY A 357 -2.08 1.86 -22.36
CA GLY A 357 -0.97 2.41 -23.14
C GLY A 357 -0.09 3.33 -22.30
N LEU A 358 -0.70 4.16 -21.46
CA LEU A 358 -0.03 5.11 -20.59
C LEU A 358 0.78 4.44 -19.47
N VAL A 359 0.27 3.36 -18.84
CA VAL A 359 1.07 2.59 -17.88
C VAL A 359 2.27 1.92 -18.58
N LYS A 360 2.06 1.34 -19.77
CA LYS A 360 3.15 0.73 -20.54
C LYS A 360 4.22 1.75 -20.95
N SER A 361 3.81 2.92 -21.43
CA SER A 361 4.75 4.00 -21.78
C SER A 361 5.49 4.49 -20.54
N ARG A 362 4.81 4.61 -19.40
CA ARG A 362 5.42 4.97 -18.12
C ARG A 362 6.45 3.95 -17.64
N MET A 363 6.21 2.66 -17.84
CA MET A 363 7.18 1.61 -17.53
C MET A 363 8.42 1.69 -18.43
N PHE A 364 8.23 2.08 -19.70
CA PHE A 364 9.32 2.20 -20.67
C PHE A 364 10.17 3.47 -20.46
N PHE A 365 9.55 4.66 -20.50
CA PHE A 365 10.25 5.94 -20.31
C PHE A 365 10.72 6.16 -18.86
N GLY A 366 10.01 5.54 -17.92
CA GLY A 366 10.36 5.56 -16.51
C GLY A 366 11.49 4.66 -16.06
N LEU A 367 12.06 3.86 -16.95
CA LEU A 367 12.97 2.80 -16.55
C LEU A 367 14.20 3.35 -15.83
N VAL A 368 14.79 4.42 -16.35
CA VAL A 368 15.97 5.06 -15.76
C VAL A 368 15.59 5.78 -14.45
N SER A 369 14.58 6.65 -14.48
CA SER A 369 14.20 7.47 -13.32
C SER A 369 13.71 6.61 -12.14
N ASN A 370 12.94 5.56 -12.40
CA ASN A 370 12.47 4.64 -11.36
C ASN A 370 13.61 3.80 -10.77
N LYS A 371 14.56 3.32 -11.58
CA LYS A 371 15.73 2.59 -11.06
C LYS A 371 16.61 3.47 -10.18
N VAL A 372 16.87 4.71 -10.59
CA VAL A 372 17.65 5.66 -9.79
C VAL A 372 16.93 5.97 -8.48
N LYS A 373 15.63 6.25 -8.55
CA LYS A 373 14.79 6.50 -7.37
C LYS A 373 14.78 5.33 -6.39
N ASP A 374 14.59 4.10 -6.88
CA ASP A 374 14.52 2.91 -6.04
C ASP A 374 15.90 2.56 -5.45
N SER A 375 16.98 2.83 -6.19
CA SER A 375 18.36 2.65 -5.71
C SER A 375 18.74 3.63 -4.59
N LEU A 376 18.42 4.92 -4.76
CA LEU A 376 18.71 5.96 -3.77
C LEU A 376 17.79 5.90 -2.56
N GLY A 377 16.51 5.59 -2.79
CA GLY A 377 15.48 5.58 -1.76
C GLY A 377 15.35 4.26 -0.99
N LYS A 378 15.69 3.12 -1.60
CA LYS A 378 15.39 1.77 -1.08
C LYS A 378 13.94 1.70 -0.61
N GLN A 379 13.64 1.33 0.63
CA GLN A 379 12.26 1.28 1.16
C GLN A 379 11.88 2.50 2.00
N ASP A 380 12.77 3.48 2.13
CA ASP A 380 12.52 4.71 2.89
C ASP A 380 11.71 5.68 2.04
N TRP A 381 10.48 5.95 2.49
CA TRP A 381 9.53 6.81 1.80
C TRP A 381 10.07 8.22 1.59
N GLN A 382 10.78 8.78 2.56
CA GLN A 382 11.27 10.16 2.51
C GLN A 382 12.47 10.26 1.58
N LYS A 383 13.40 9.31 1.63
CA LYS A 383 14.53 9.27 0.69
C LYS A 383 14.07 9.08 -0.75
N ARG A 384 13.08 8.21 -1.02
CA ARG A 384 12.48 8.07 -2.37
C ARG A 384 11.93 9.40 -2.88
N ARG A 385 11.27 10.14 -2.00
CA ARG A 385 10.68 11.44 -2.30
C ARG A 385 11.72 12.52 -2.57
N THR A 386 12.79 12.57 -1.78
CA THR A 386 13.94 13.46 -2.03
C THR A 386 14.66 13.08 -3.32
N ALA A 387 14.79 11.77 -3.62
CA ALA A 387 15.38 11.31 -4.87
C ALA A 387 14.57 11.79 -6.09
N VAL A 388 13.24 11.77 -6.04
CA VAL A 388 12.39 12.33 -7.11
C VAL A 388 12.65 13.83 -7.30
N GLU A 389 12.73 14.60 -6.21
CA GLU A 389 13.06 16.04 -6.29
C GLU A 389 14.43 16.28 -6.93
N CYS A 390 15.45 15.52 -6.51
CA CYS A 390 16.78 15.60 -7.09
C CYS A 390 16.81 15.19 -8.56
N ILE A 391 16.06 14.15 -8.97
CA ILE A 391 15.96 13.72 -10.36
C ILE A 391 15.33 14.83 -11.20
N THR A 392 14.23 15.44 -10.76
CA THR A 392 13.58 16.56 -11.45
C THR A 392 14.56 17.73 -11.64
N LEU A 393 15.33 18.09 -10.62
CA LEU A 393 16.35 19.15 -10.73
C LEU A 393 17.51 18.75 -11.65
N ALA A 394 17.96 17.50 -11.60
CA ALA A 394 19.02 17.01 -12.46
C ALA A 394 18.60 17.01 -13.94
N LYS A 395 17.33 16.68 -14.24
CA LYS A 395 16.79 16.71 -15.61
C LYS A 395 16.92 18.10 -16.26
N LEU A 396 16.72 19.18 -15.50
CA LEU A 396 16.90 20.56 -15.99
C LEU A 396 18.28 20.84 -16.59
N LEU A 397 19.31 20.12 -16.13
CA LEU A 397 20.68 20.32 -16.58
C LEU A 397 20.95 19.67 -17.95
N PHE A 398 20.19 18.64 -18.34
CA PHE A 398 20.43 17.91 -19.60
C PHE A 398 20.23 18.76 -20.86
N PRO A 399 19.12 19.50 -21.06
CA PRO A 399 18.98 20.34 -22.26
C PRO A 399 20.01 21.46 -22.28
N ILE A 400 20.34 22.05 -21.14
CA ILE A 400 21.36 23.10 -21.02
C ILE A 400 22.72 22.54 -21.46
N MET A 401 23.16 21.44 -20.82
CA MET A 401 24.41 20.75 -21.19
C MET A 401 24.40 20.32 -22.65
N GLY A 402 23.25 19.89 -23.18
CA GLY A 402 23.10 19.49 -24.57
C GLY A 402 23.37 20.65 -25.53
N ILE A 403 22.80 21.82 -25.28
CA ILE A 403 23.06 23.02 -26.08
C ILE A 403 24.55 23.40 -26.00
N PHE A 404 25.14 23.40 -24.80
CA PHE A 404 26.57 23.66 -24.62
C PHE A 404 27.43 22.67 -25.41
N LEU A 405 27.12 21.38 -25.37
CA LEU A 405 27.87 20.34 -26.08
C LEU A 405 27.79 20.55 -27.60
N VAL A 406 26.59 20.78 -28.15
CA VAL A 406 26.43 21.02 -29.59
C VAL A 406 27.18 22.29 -30.02
N ARG A 407 27.11 23.36 -29.22
CA ARG A 407 27.74 24.66 -29.52
C ARG A 407 29.28 24.62 -29.51
N TYR A 408 29.87 23.95 -28.53
CA TYR A 408 31.31 24.01 -28.25
C TYR A 408 32.08 22.77 -28.72
N CYS A 409 31.42 21.63 -28.91
CA CYS A 409 32.05 20.39 -29.36
C CYS A 409 31.59 20.03 -30.78
N PRO A 410 32.44 20.23 -31.81
CA PRO A 410 32.11 19.89 -33.21
C PRO A 410 31.76 18.41 -33.43
N CYS A 411 32.21 17.52 -32.54
CA CYS A 411 31.87 16.11 -32.58
C CYS A 411 30.42 15.84 -32.17
N ALA A 412 29.87 16.65 -31.26
CA ALA A 412 28.51 16.48 -30.73
C ALA A 412 27.45 17.05 -31.69
N SER A 413 27.79 18.09 -32.46
CA SER A 413 26.89 18.64 -33.48
C SER A 413 26.76 17.76 -34.74
N ARG A 414 27.74 16.89 -35.00
CA ARG A 414 27.72 15.95 -36.13
C ARG A 414 26.92 14.69 -35.83
N MET A 415 26.30 14.12 -36.87
CA MET A 415 25.73 12.78 -36.80
C MET A 415 26.85 11.76 -36.55
N PRO A 416 26.61 10.71 -35.72
CA PRO A 416 25.35 10.32 -35.10
C PRO A 416 25.08 10.93 -33.71
N TRP A 417 26.03 11.68 -33.14
CA TRP A 417 25.98 12.09 -31.73
C TRP A 417 24.86 13.08 -31.42
N SER A 418 24.56 14.00 -32.34
CA SER A 418 23.43 14.93 -32.20
C SER A 418 22.09 14.20 -32.11
N LEU A 419 21.90 13.13 -32.88
CA LEU A 419 20.70 12.29 -32.80
C LEU A 419 20.62 11.52 -31.48
N VAL A 420 21.74 10.98 -30.98
CA VAL A 420 21.77 10.27 -29.70
C VAL A 420 21.41 11.20 -28.55
N LEU A 421 21.96 12.42 -28.54
CA LEU A 421 21.66 13.42 -27.52
C LEU A 421 20.20 13.88 -27.60
N SER A 422 19.67 14.09 -28.81
CA SER A 422 18.26 14.41 -29.02
C SER A 422 17.33 13.29 -28.58
N PHE A 423 17.68 12.03 -28.84
CA PHE A 423 16.92 10.88 -28.36
C PHE A 423 16.93 10.80 -26.82
N LEU A 424 18.08 11.05 -26.18
CA LEU A 424 18.18 11.07 -24.73
C LEU A 424 17.29 12.15 -24.10
N ILE A 425 17.35 13.38 -24.63
CA ILE A 425 16.52 14.49 -24.15
C ILE A 425 15.03 14.18 -24.39
N PHE A 426 14.68 13.64 -25.55
CA PHE A 426 13.31 13.21 -25.83
C PHE A 426 12.83 12.13 -24.86
N TYR A 427 13.67 11.16 -24.53
CA TYR A 427 13.35 10.10 -23.57
C TYR A 427 13.07 10.67 -22.17
N LEU A 428 13.87 11.64 -21.71
CA LEU A 428 13.68 12.30 -20.41
C LEU A 428 12.40 13.16 -20.38
N MET A 429 12.16 13.93 -21.44
CA MET A 429 10.93 14.71 -21.64
C MET A 429 9.69 13.81 -21.65
N ALA A 430 9.74 12.69 -22.37
CA ALA A 430 8.66 11.71 -22.44
C ALA A 430 8.38 11.07 -21.07
N ASP A 431 9.40 10.80 -20.25
CA ASP A 431 9.22 10.35 -18.86
C ASP A 431 8.43 11.39 -18.04
N THR A 432 8.78 12.68 -18.16
CA THR A 432 8.05 13.75 -17.44
C THR A 432 6.61 13.89 -17.91
N VAL A 433 6.38 13.97 -19.23
CA VAL A 433 5.03 14.13 -19.80
C VAL A 433 4.15 12.93 -19.48
N THR A 434 4.65 11.70 -19.66
CA THR A 434 3.87 10.49 -19.35
C THR A 434 3.62 10.33 -17.85
N TYR A 435 4.54 10.75 -16.98
CA TYR A 435 4.33 10.80 -15.54
C TYR A 435 3.20 11.75 -15.15
N LEU A 436 3.23 13.00 -15.63
CA LEU A 436 2.21 14.00 -15.32
C LEU A 436 0.84 13.59 -15.87
N LEU A 437 0.80 13.04 -17.08
CA LEU A 437 -0.43 12.55 -17.68
C LEU A 437 -1.00 11.36 -16.89
N SER A 438 -0.13 10.48 -16.38
CA SER A 438 -0.52 9.36 -15.52
C SER A 438 -1.13 9.81 -14.19
N LEU A 439 -0.63 10.89 -13.58
CA LEU A 439 -1.23 11.45 -12.36
C LEU A 439 -2.68 11.89 -12.57
N ILE A 440 -3.00 12.47 -13.72
CA ILE A 440 -4.36 12.92 -14.04
C ILE A 440 -5.24 11.72 -14.37
N MET A 441 -4.78 10.89 -15.32
CA MET A 441 -5.60 9.83 -15.91
C MET A 441 -5.76 8.62 -14.98
N MET A 442 -5.00 8.54 -13.88
CA MET A 442 -5.06 7.48 -12.89
C MET A 442 -5.21 8.04 -11.47
N ALA A 443 -5.80 9.23 -11.32
CA ALA A 443 -6.04 9.86 -10.02
C ALA A 443 -6.93 9.01 -9.09
N ASP A 444 -7.74 8.10 -9.66
CA ASP A 444 -8.59 7.12 -8.96
C ASP A 444 -7.83 5.87 -8.48
N ILE A 445 -6.55 5.72 -8.86
CA ILE A 445 -5.70 4.58 -8.50
C ILE A 445 -4.49 5.06 -7.69
N GLN A 446 -3.87 6.17 -8.11
CA GLN A 446 -2.67 6.72 -7.48
C GLN A 446 -3.04 7.55 -6.25
N LYS A 447 -2.30 7.36 -5.15
CA LYS A 447 -2.48 8.18 -3.95
C LYS A 447 -2.01 9.62 -4.22
N PRO A 448 -2.80 10.65 -3.88
CA PRO A 448 -2.38 12.03 -4.07
C PRO A 448 -1.17 12.38 -3.20
N SER A 449 -0.35 13.30 -3.67
CA SER A 449 0.69 13.92 -2.85
C SER A 449 0.05 14.74 -1.73
N ALA A 450 0.42 14.48 -0.49
CA ALA A 450 -0.19 15.16 0.66
C ALA A 450 0.20 16.65 0.78
N ASN A 451 1.32 17.08 0.19
CA ASN A 451 1.84 18.44 0.36
C ASN A 451 1.67 19.26 -0.93
N ILE A 452 0.85 20.32 -0.83
CA ILE A 452 0.49 21.18 -1.97
C ILE A 452 1.68 21.94 -2.52
N ILE A 453 2.47 22.54 -1.64
CA ILE A 453 3.60 23.41 -2.02
C ILE A 453 4.64 22.60 -2.77
N ARG A 454 4.97 21.41 -2.25
CA ARG A 454 5.91 20.49 -2.88
C ARG A 454 5.46 20.12 -4.30
N SER A 455 4.20 19.77 -4.48
CA SER A 455 3.68 19.36 -5.79
C SER A 455 3.64 20.50 -6.79
N LEU A 456 3.32 21.72 -6.35
CA LEU A 456 3.39 22.92 -7.20
C LEU A 456 4.83 23.22 -7.63
N LEU A 457 5.81 23.12 -6.73
CA LEU A 457 7.23 23.32 -7.07
C LEU A 457 7.73 22.28 -8.08
N LEU A 458 7.38 21.00 -7.89
CA LEU A 458 7.73 19.95 -8.85
C LEU A 458 7.08 20.18 -10.21
N LEU A 459 5.82 20.62 -10.25
CA LEU A 459 5.14 20.93 -11.50
C LEU A 459 5.78 22.12 -12.22
N LEU A 460 6.21 23.15 -11.48
CA LEU A 460 6.97 24.28 -12.03
C LEU A 460 8.31 23.82 -12.62
N PHE A 461 9.09 23.01 -11.91
CA PHE A 461 10.36 22.52 -12.43
C PHE A 461 10.19 21.61 -13.64
N ASN A 462 9.17 20.74 -13.65
CA ASN A 462 8.84 19.94 -14.83
C ASN A 462 8.44 20.80 -16.03
N TYR A 463 7.73 21.92 -15.81
CA TYR A 463 7.40 22.86 -16.89
C TYR A 463 8.66 23.53 -17.47
N ILE A 464 9.58 23.96 -16.60
CA ILE A 464 10.85 24.57 -17.03
C ILE A 464 11.70 23.53 -17.80
N GLU A 465 11.77 22.29 -17.32
CA GLU A 465 12.46 21.18 -18.02
C GLU A 465 11.95 21.00 -19.44
N VAL A 466 10.65 20.71 -19.60
CA VAL A 466 10.06 20.47 -20.92
C VAL A 466 10.21 21.70 -21.84
N SER A 467 10.15 22.91 -21.29
CA SER A 467 10.37 24.14 -22.06
C SER A 467 11.82 24.27 -22.55
N LEU A 468 12.80 23.88 -21.73
CA LEU A 468 14.22 23.85 -22.11
C LEU A 468 14.53 22.72 -23.11
N ASP A 469 13.86 21.58 -23.00
CA ASP A 469 13.97 20.48 -23.97
C ASP A 469 13.50 20.93 -25.36
N MET A 470 12.36 21.63 -25.44
CA MET A 470 11.88 22.22 -26.69
C MET A 470 12.83 23.30 -27.24
N ALA A 471 13.45 24.10 -26.38
CA ALA A 471 14.49 25.05 -26.78
C ALA A 471 15.70 24.33 -27.39
N TYR A 472 16.16 23.23 -26.78
CA TYR A 472 17.25 22.42 -27.31
C TYR A 472 16.91 21.85 -28.69
N PHE A 473 15.72 21.28 -28.89
CA PHE A 473 15.34 20.73 -30.19
C PHE A 473 15.29 21.79 -31.29
N TYR A 474 14.75 22.96 -30.99
CA TYR A 474 14.74 24.09 -31.92
C TYR A 474 16.16 24.56 -32.27
N TYR A 475 17.04 24.64 -31.26
CA TYR A 475 18.44 25.01 -31.44
C TYR A 475 19.19 24.04 -32.37
N VAL A 476 19.10 22.73 -32.12
CA VAL A 476 19.77 21.70 -32.95
C VAL A 476 19.18 21.63 -34.35
N TYR A 477 17.86 21.81 -34.50
CA TYR A 477 17.21 21.82 -35.81
C TYR A 477 17.70 22.99 -36.67
N GLY A 478 17.75 24.20 -36.10
CA GLY A 478 18.23 25.39 -36.79
C GLY A 478 19.71 25.32 -37.18
N GLU A 479 20.55 24.76 -36.30
CA GLU A 479 21.98 24.55 -36.58
C GLU A 479 22.21 23.49 -37.68
N GLY A 480 21.31 22.51 -37.82
CA GLY A 480 21.40 21.43 -38.80
C GLY A 480 20.80 21.72 -40.19
N SER A 481 19.69 22.48 -40.29
CA SER A 481 18.98 22.69 -41.56
C SER A 481 19.28 24.02 -42.25
N SER A 482 19.50 25.10 -41.50
CA SER A 482 19.36 26.45 -42.06
C SER A 482 20.69 27.18 -42.33
N GLY A 483 21.84 26.64 -41.88
CA GLY A 483 23.17 27.27 -42.01
C GLY A 483 23.29 28.66 -41.35
N THR A 484 22.19 29.17 -40.80
CA THR A 484 22.02 30.41 -40.05
C THR A 484 21.92 29.99 -38.60
N GLY A 485 22.98 30.25 -37.84
CA GLY A 485 23.04 29.86 -36.43
C GLY A 485 21.92 30.55 -35.65
N VAL A 486 20.96 29.77 -35.16
CA VAL A 486 19.92 30.25 -34.25
C VAL A 486 20.58 30.74 -32.97
N LEU A 487 20.25 31.95 -32.53
CA LEU A 487 20.77 32.49 -31.29
C LEU A 487 20.17 31.73 -30.10
N LEU A 488 20.96 31.49 -29.05
CA LEU A 488 20.47 30.85 -27.81
C LEU A 488 19.22 31.55 -27.26
N LYS A 489 19.16 32.89 -27.38
CA LYS A 489 18.01 33.69 -26.97
C LYS A 489 16.74 33.35 -27.75
N GLU A 490 16.85 33.11 -29.04
CA GLU A 490 15.72 32.75 -29.91
C GLU A 490 15.21 31.34 -29.56
N ALA A 491 16.13 30.39 -29.37
CA ALA A 491 15.78 29.04 -28.95
C ALA A 491 15.07 29.01 -27.59
N VAL A 492 15.56 29.77 -26.61
CA VAL A 492 14.90 29.88 -25.30
C VAL A 492 13.55 30.60 -25.40
N ALA A 493 13.44 31.65 -26.23
CA ALA A 493 12.17 32.34 -26.47
C ALA A 493 11.14 31.40 -27.11
N PHE A 494 11.55 30.57 -28.07
CA PHE A 494 10.69 29.54 -28.64
C PHE A 494 10.23 28.54 -27.57
N GLY A 495 11.18 27.91 -26.85
CA GLY A 495 10.86 26.90 -25.84
C GLY A 495 9.99 27.45 -24.70
N VAL A 496 10.35 28.57 -24.09
CA VAL A 496 9.66 29.13 -22.92
C VAL A 496 8.43 29.95 -23.30
N LEU A 497 8.59 30.95 -24.17
CA LEU A 497 7.52 31.91 -24.49
C LEU A 497 6.63 31.45 -25.64
N GLY A 498 7.08 30.47 -26.43
CA GLY A 498 6.35 30.03 -27.63
C GLY A 498 6.52 31.01 -28.78
N GLN A 499 7.57 31.82 -28.72
CA GLN A 499 7.85 32.84 -29.72
C GLN A 499 8.91 32.33 -30.67
N GLY A 500 8.52 31.97 -31.89
CA GLY A 500 9.40 31.68 -33.02
C GLY A 500 8.61 30.98 -34.14
N ALA A 501 8.76 31.27 -35.43
CA ALA A 501 9.47 32.33 -36.15
C ALA A 501 8.44 33.07 -37.05
N ASP A 502 8.81 34.18 -37.69
CA ASP A 502 7.94 34.94 -38.63
C ASP A 502 7.10 34.02 -39.53
N GLU A 503 5.89 34.45 -39.92
CA GLU A 503 4.94 33.75 -40.82
C GLU A 503 5.57 33.22 -42.13
N ALA A 504 6.78 33.65 -42.48
CA ALA A 504 7.57 33.18 -43.61
C ALA A 504 8.31 31.84 -43.39
N VAL A 505 8.49 31.38 -42.15
CA VAL A 505 9.29 30.18 -41.79
C VAL A 505 8.44 28.91 -41.62
N THR A 506 7.11 29.02 -41.51
CA THR A 506 6.17 27.88 -41.38
C THR A 506 5.95 27.06 -42.67
N ALA A 507 6.88 27.12 -43.63
CA ALA A 507 6.76 26.43 -44.91
C ALA A 507 7.16 24.94 -44.83
N ALA A 508 7.95 24.52 -43.82
CA ALA A 508 8.42 23.15 -43.69
C ALA A 508 7.63 22.37 -42.63
N VAL A 509 7.29 21.10 -42.95
CA VAL A 509 6.55 20.19 -42.05
C VAL A 509 7.17 20.04 -40.65
N PRO A 510 8.52 19.97 -40.49
CA PRO A 510 9.13 19.86 -39.16
C PRO A 510 8.91 21.09 -38.26
N ASP A 511 8.90 22.30 -38.82
CA ASP A 511 8.67 23.54 -38.07
C ASP A 511 7.27 23.57 -37.49
N MET A 512 6.26 23.21 -38.30
CA MET A 512 4.88 23.08 -37.84
C MET A 512 4.74 22.04 -36.73
N ILE A 513 5.40 20.88 -36.85
CA ILE A 513 5.36 19.83 -35.82
C ILE A 513 5.95 20.35 -34.50
N MET A 514 7.07 21.06 -34.54
CA MET A 514 7.73 21.62 -33.36
C MET A 514 6.88 22.69 -32.68
N GLU A 515 6.25 23.56 -33.46
CA GLU A 515 5.36 24.61 -32.95
C GLU A 515 4.10 24.02 -32.29
N TYR A 516 3.43 23.07 -32.95
CA TYR A 516 2.26 22.40 -32.39
C TYR A 516 2.61 21.56 -31.16
N ALA A 517 3.76 20.89 -31.16
CA ALA A 517 4.23 20.15 -29.99
C ALA A 517 4.48 21.08 -28.80
N ASN A 518 5.18 22.20 -29.00
CA ASN A 518 5.47 23.18 -27.96
C ASN A 518 4.18 23.80 -27.38
N THR A 519 3.27 24.21 -28.26
CA THR A 519 1.97 24.78 -27.89
C THR A 519 1.10 23.76 -27.14
N GLY A 520 1.02 22.53 -27.65
CA GLY A 520 0.28 21.44 -27.02
C GLY A 520 0.81 21.09 -25.63
N LEU A 521 2.14 21.04 -25.45
CA LEU A 521 2.77 20.80 -24.15
C LEU A 521 2.45 21.93 -23.15
N LYS A 522 2.52 23.19 -23.57
CA LYS A 522 2.16 24.34 -22.72
C LYS A 522 0.69 24.30 -22.30
N PHE A 523 -0.20 24.00 -23.24
CA PHE A 523 -1.62 23.80 -22.95
C PHE A 523 -1.80 22.65 -21.95
N PHE A 524 -1.12 21.52 -22.14
CA PHE A 524 -1.16 20.41 -21.21
C PHE A 524 -0.73 20.82 -19.79
N PHE A 525 0.41 21.48 -19.61
CA PHE A 525 0.85 21.95 -18.29
C PHE A 525 -0.15 22.90 -17.64
N LEU A 526 -0.73 23.82 -18.42
CA LEU A 526 -1.77 24.73 -17.95
C LEU A 526 -2.99 23.95 -17.42
N THR A 527 -3.45 22.93 -18.14
CA THR A 527 -4.57 22.07 -17.71
C THR A 527 -4.25 21.31 -16.42
N VAL A 528 -3.00 20.83 -16.25
CA VAL A 528 -2.55 20.14 -15.02
C VAL A 528 -2.59 21.08 -13.83
N VAL A 529 -2.04 22.30 -13.98
CA VAL A 529 -2.03 23.33 -12.92
C VAL A 529 -3.46 23.68 -12.50
N PHE A 530 -4.34 23.96 -13.47
CA PHE A 530 -5.73 24.29 -13.17
C PHE A 530 -6.47 23.13 -12.52
N GLY A 531 -6.32 21.90 -13.03
CA GLY A 531 -6.93 20.70 -12.44
C GLY A 531 -6.49 20.50 -10.99
N TYR A 532 -5.20 20.66 -10.72
CA TYR A 532 -4.63 20.55 -9.39
C TYR A 532 -5.15 21.62 -8.41
N LEU A 533 -5.19 22.88 -8.84
CA LEU A 533 -5.70 23.99 -8.02
C LEU A 533 -7.20 23.84 -7.73
N VAL A 534 -8.01 23.47 -8.73
CA VAL A 534 -9.46 23.25 -8.57
C VAL A 534 -9.74 22.14 -7.56
N GLN A 535 -8.98 21.04 -7.62
CA GLN A 535 -9.12 19.94 -6.66
C GLN A 535 -8.81 20.38 -5.22
N HIS A 536 -7.76 21.18 -5.03
CA HIS A 536 -7.41 21.69 -3.70
C HIS A 536 -8.34 22.79 -3.19
N MET A 537 -8.97 23.58 -4.08
CA MET A 537 -10.03 24.51 -3.68
C MET A 537 -11.27 23.75 -3.19
N ARG A 538 -11.66 22.64 -3.84
CA ARG A 538 -12.77 21.78 -3.39
C ARG A 538 -12.54 21.12 -2.03
N GLN A 539 -11.28 20.89 -1.65
CA GLN A 539 -10.92 20.27 -0.36
C GLN A 539 -11.06 21.23 0.84
N ARG A 540 -11.17 22.54 0.62
CA ARG A 540 -11.56 23.48 1.68
C ARG A 540 -13.07 23.46 1.89
N LYS A 541 -13.62 22.33 2.32
CA LYS A 541 -14.86 22.39 3.11
C LYS A 541 -14.49 23.11 4.40
N PHE A 542 -15.03 24.29 4.61
CA PHE A 542 -14.96 24.95 5.91
C PHE A 542 -15.45 23.94 6.96
N LYS A 543 -14.65 23.69 8.00
CA LYS A 543 -15.17 23.07 9.22
C LYS A 543 -16.21 24.05 9.78
N GLY A 544 -17.45 23.81 9.43
CA GLY A 544 -18.57 24.70 9.68
C GLY A 544 -19.82 24.07 9.10
N GLU A 545 -20.18 22.91 9.65
CA GLU A 545 -21.54 22.40 9.89
C GLU A 545 -21.45 21.08 10.67
#